data_AF-A0A6G1QDB9-F1
#
_entry.id   AF-A0A6G1QDB9-F1
#
_cell.length_a   1.000
_cell.length_b   1.000
_cell.length_c   1.000
_cell.angle_alpha   90.00
_cell.angle_beta   90.00
_cell.angle_gamma   90.00
#
_symmetry.space_group_name_H-M   'P 1'
#
loop_
_entity.id
_entity.type
_entity.pdbx_description
1 polymer ?
#
loop_
_entity_poly.entity_id
_entity_poly.type
_entity_poly.pdbx_seq_one_letter_code
_entity_poly.pdbx_strand_id
1 'polypeptide(L)'
;MGKTKKNKTNESGKQEDRAGRHSSPRDKKLKRDGKPKKAKQEDHLEHIPFRLREIMKSRERMKTRPLKAKKLKQTSCPGDKPEDSQDADIPVPHFKREKGESVKSFLHRMEDEAKHVLFLTENQVDRKPEQDVDKGKSEKKKEHDKVRLQRLQQKKLNRQEAKMEKEMFVDHVPFGEVTMAPPSLSAKPKKAPVRSQKAPKQLLLNSLLGHSMASTAKPSMARQRIMEEERERAVEAYRHLKKQQQQQQKARTANLEKLKNFE
;
A
#
# COMPACT_ATOMS: atom_id res chain seq x y z
N MET A 1 44.88 -12.35 16.61
CA MET A 1 44.79 -13.41 17.63
C MET A 1 43.33 -13.60 18.03
N GLY A 2 42.77 -14.81 17.92
CA GLY A 2 41.42 -15.18 18.44
C GLY A 2 40.41 -15.58 17.35
N LYS A 3 40.56 -16.75 16.72
CA LYS A 3 39.91 -18.04 17.02
C LYS A 3 38.42 -18.14 16.64
N THR A 4 38.19 -18.90 15.57
CA THR A 4 36.92 -19.47 15.08
C THR A 4 36.30 -20.47 16.06
N LYS A 5 34.97 -20.46 16.21
CA LYS A 5 34.20 -21.57 16.82
C LYS A 5 33.09 -22.04 15.87
N LYS A 6 33.25 -23.27 15.40
CA LYS A 6 32.21 -24.12 14.81
C LYS A 6 31.34 -24.65 15.95
N ASN A 7 30.02 -24.75 15.75
CA ASN A 7 29.20 -25.71 16.49
C ASN A 7 28.41 -26.55 15.49
N LYS A 8 28.66 -27.85 15.56
CA LYS A 8 28.01 -28.93 14.83
C LYS A 8 26.94 -29.55 15.74
N THR A 9 25.91 -30.04 15.10
CA THR A 9 24.77 -30.83 15.55
C THR A 9 25.16 -32.05 16.40
N ASN A 10 24.29 -32.40 17.36
CA ASN A 10 24.24 -33.73 17.98
C ASN A 10 22.94 -34.42 17.59
N GLU A 11 23.11 -35.65 17.12
CA GLU A 11 22.10 -36.65 16.81
C GLU A 11 21.76 -37.50 18.05
N SER A 12 20.58 -38.10 18.03
CA SER A 12 20.19 -39.30 18.78
C SER A 12 19.26 -40.08 17.85
N GLY A 13 19.36 -41.37 17.58
CA GLY A 13 20.21 -42.46 18.06
C GLY A 13 20.01 -43.67 17.13
N LYS A 14 20.89 -44.65 17.30
CA LYS A 14 20.98 -45.99 16.66
C LYS A 14 19.67 -46.80 16.80
N GLN A 15 19.35 -47.90 16.07
CA GLN A 15 20.13 -48.90 15.32
C GLN A 15 19.19 -49.80 14.46
N GLU A 16 19.82 -50.62 13.58
CA GLU A 16 19.34 -51.90 12.96
C GLU A 16 18.43 -51.81 11.70
N ASP A 17 18.58 -52.57 10.61
CA ASP A 17 19.46 -53.69 10.28
C ASP A 17 19.47 -53.99 8.74
N ARG A 18 20.63 -54.46 8.23
CA ARG A 18 20.90 -55.39 7.09
C ARG A 18 20.61 -55.09 5.59
N ALA A 19 21.73 -55.06 4.86
CA ALA A 19 22.14 -55.90 3.70
C ALA A 19 21.48 -55.80 2.29
N GLY A 20 22.34 -55.72 1.26
CA GLY A 20 22.12 -56.21 -0.12
C GLY A 20 21.90 -55.11 -1.19
N ARG A 21 22.94 -54.69 -1.92
CA ARG A 21 23.38 -55.20 -3.25
C ARG A 21 22.39 -54.99 -4.42
N HIS A 22 22.83 -54.16 -5.39
CA HIS A 22 22.50 -54.18 -6.84
C HIS A 22 21.04 -53.80 -7.19
N SER A 23 20.62 -53.17 -8.29
CA SER A 23 21.18 -52.74 -9.57
C SER A 23 20.08 -51.89 -10.24
N SER A 24 20.44 -50.88 -11.04
CA SER A 24 19.51 -50.22 -11.96
C SER A 24 18.94 -51.20 -13.00
N PRO A 25 17.71 -50.96 -13.51
CA PRO A 25 17.53 -51.11 -14.95
C PRO A 25 16.64 -50.03 -15.59
N ARG A 26 17.29 -49.24 -16.45
CA ARG A 26 17.00 -49.03 -17.88
C ARG A 26 15.53 -49.01 -18.36
N ASP A 27 15.17 -47.86 -18.93
CA ASP A 27 14.29 -47.61 -20.07
C ASP A 27 13.08 -48.53 -20.31
N LYS A 28 11.87 -48.00 -20.05
CA LYS A 28 10.67 -48.37 -20.79
C LYS A 28 9.96 -47.13 -21.31
N LYS A 29 10.12 -46.89 -22.62
CA LYS A 29 9.25 -46.02 -23.41
C LYS A 29 7.86 -46.65 -23.46
N LEU A 30 6.84 -45.89 -23.07
CA LEU A 30 5.46 -46.15 -23.48
C LEU A 30 4.94 -44.91 -24.18
N LYS A 31 4.69 -45.05 -25.48
CA LYS A 31 3.86 -44.12 -26.25
C LYS A 31 2.41 -44.32 -25.83
N ARG A 32 1.69 -43.21 -25.61
CA ARG A 32 0.24 -43.18 -25.78
C ARG A 32 -0.19 -41.76 -26.14
N ASP A 33 -0.65 -41.62 -27.38
CA ASP A 33 -1.40 -40.48 -27.85
C ASP A 33 -2.69 -40.33 -27.02
N GLY A 34 -2.94 -39.12 -26.56
CA GLY A 34 -4.14 -38.78 -25.80
C GLY A 34 -4.16 -37.30 -25.52
N LYS A 35 -4.93 -36.53 -26.31
CA LYS A 35 -5.29 -35.15 -25.99
C LYS A 35 -5.81 -35.11 -24.55
N PRO A 36 -5.26 -34.27 -23.64
CA PRO A 36 -5.94 -34.03 -22.39
C PRO A 36 -7.23 -33.27 -22.72
N LYS A 37 -8.38 -33.93 -22.54
CA LYS A 37 -9.67 -33.24 -22.38
C LYS A 37 -9.45 -32.17 -21.31
N LYS A 38 -9.74 -30.91 -21.63
CA LYS A 38 -9.79 -29.82 -20.65
C LYS A 38 -10.88 -30.17 -19.63
N ALA A 39 -10.50 -30.92 -18.60
CA ALA A 39 -11.29 -31.03 -17.39
C ALA A 39 -11.43 -29.62 -16.83
N LYS A 40 -12.66 -29.24 -16.48
CA LYS A 40 -13.03 -27.96 -15.87
C LYS A 40 -12.04 -27.66 -14.73
N GLN A 41 -11.08 -26.78 -15.00
CA GLN A 41 -9.95 -26.47 -14.11
C GLN A 41 -10.28 -25.31 -13.17
N GLU A 42 -11.56 -25.06 -12.90
CA GLU A 42 -12.00 -23.82 -12.27
C GLU A 42 -12.19 -23.95 -10.75
N ASP A 43 -12.54 -25.13 -10.21
CA ASP A 43 -12.94 -25.25 -8.80
C ASP A 43 -11.79 -25.13 -7.77
N HIS A 44 -10.58 -25.56 -8.12
CA HIS A 44 -9.45 -25.55 -7.16
C HIS A 44 -8.73 -24.21 -7.10
N LEU A 45 -8.80 -23.39 -8.16
CA LEU A 45 -8.14 -22.09 -8.19
C LEU A 45 -8.81 -21.08 -7.25
N GLU A 46 -10.12 -21.24 -7.00
CA GLU A 46 -10.90 -20.36 -6.13
C GLU A 46 -10.56 -20.50 -4.64
N HIS A 47 -10.12 -21.69 -4.23
CA HIS A 47 -9.69 -21.99 -2.86
C HIS A 47 -8.23 -21.57 -2.58
N ILE A 48 -7.46 -21.26 -3.62
CA ILE A 48 -6.07 -20.78 -3.50
C ILE A 48 -6.07 -19.28 -3.20
N PRO A 49 -5.24 -18.81 -2.25
CA PRO A 49 -5.08 -17.38 -1.97
C PRO A 49 -4.81 -16.55 -3.23
N PHE A 50 -5.48 -15.40 -3.33
CA PHE A 50 -5.48 -14.52 -4.51
C PHE A 50 -4.08 -14.26 -5.09
N ARG A 51 -3.11 -13.98 -4.23
CA ARG A 51 -1.74 -13.66 -4.65
C ARG A 51 -1.02 -14.83 -5.30
N LEU A 52 -1.27 -16.05 -4.82
CA LEU A 52 -0.69 -17.27 -5.42
C LEU A 52 -1.40 -17.62 -6.72
N ARG A 53 -2.74 -17.45 -6.77
CA ARG A 53 -3.55 -17.61 -8.00
C ARG A 53 -3.05 -16.71 -9.13
N GLU A 54 -2.77 -15.44 -8.83
CA GLU A 54 -2.26 -14.46 -9.79
C GLU A 54 -0.85 -14.82 -10.31
N ILE A 55 0.05 -15.25 -9.41
CA ILE A 55 1.40 -15.70 -9.78
C ILE A 55 1.33 -16.92 -10.70
N MET A 56 0.49 -17.91 -10.39
CA MET A 56 0.32 -19.11 -11.22
C MET A 56 -0.22 -18.75 -12.61
N LYS A 57 -1.27 -17.93 -12.68
CA LYS A 57 -1.82 -17.44 -13.97
C LYS A 57 -0.77 -16.67 -14.79
N SER A 58 0.06 -15.83 -14.14
CA SER A 58 1.13 -15.09 -14.83
C SER A 58 2.21 -16.01 -15.41
N ARG A 59 2.60 -17.05 -14.66
CA ARG A 59 3.59 -18.05 -15.08
C ARG A 59 3.09 -18.89 -16.25
N GLU A 60 1.82 -19.26 -16.26
CA GLU A 60 1.20 -19.97 -17.38
C GLU A 60 1.18 -19.10 -18.64
N ARG A 61 0.81 -17.83 -18.54
CA ARG A 61 0.87 -16.86 -19.65
C ARG A 61 2.28 -16.71 -20.22
N MET A 62 3.30 -16.77 -19.37
CA MET A 62 4.70 -16.72 -19.80
C MET A 62 5.17 -18.03 -20.45
N LYS A 63 4.64 -19.19 -20.03
CA LYS A 63 4.95 -20.50 -20.63
C LYS A 63 4.26 -20.73 -21.97
N THR A 64 3.04 -20.20 -22.15
CA THR A 64 2.25 -20.37 -23.38
C THR A 64 2.57 -19.33 -24.44
N ARG A 65 3.33 -18.27 -24.10
CA ARG A 65 3.76 -17.27 -25.07
C ARG A 65 4.84 -17.87 -25.99
N PRO A 66 4.62 -17.95 -27.32
CA PRO A 66 5.66 -18.41 -28.22
C PRO A 66 6.79 -17.37 -28.23
N LEU A 67 8.00 -17.82 -27.88
CA LEU A 67 9.22 -17.04 -28.02
C LEU A 67 9.50 -16.85 -29.52
N LYS A 68 9.06 -15.73 -30.10
CA LYS A 68 9.43 -15.38 -31.48
C LYS A 68 10.94 -15.16 -31.52
N ALA A 69 11.65 -16.12 -32.12
CA ALA A 69 13.05 -15.95 -32.48
C ALA A 69 13.18 -14.75 -33.44
N LYS A 70 14.08 -13.81 -33.11
CA LYS A 70 14.47 -12.71 -33.99
C LYS A 70 14.95 -13.29 -35.33
N LYS A 71 14.26 -12.97 -36.43
CA LYS A 71 14.83 -13.09 -37.77
C LYS A 71 14.97 -11.72 -38.43
N LEU A 72 16.05 -11.68 -39.19
CA LEU A 72 16.73 -10.58 -39.83
C LEU A 72 15.86 -9.83 -40.85
N LYS A 73 16.22 -8.56 -41.06
CA LYS A 73 15.73 -7.69 -42.12
C LYS A 73 15.90 -8.34 -43.49
N GLN A 74 14.90 -8.19 -44.35
CA GLN A 74 15.05 -8.33 -45.80
C GLN A 74 14.21 -7.27 -46.51
N THR A 75 14.89 -6.53 -47.36
CA THR A 75 14.42 -5.50 -48.29
C THR A 75 13.75 -6.13 -49.51
N SER A 76 12.55 -5.68 -49.90
CA SER A 76 12.09 -5.63 -51.31
C SER A 76 10.69 -5.00 -51.45
N CYS A 77 10.66 -3.85 -52.14
CA CYS A 77 9.66 -3.24 -53.05
C CYS A 77 8.14 -3.14 -52.72
N PRO A 78 7.47 -2.07 -53.23
CA PRO A 78 6.09 -1.70 -52.87
C PRO A 78 5.05 -2.32 -53.82
N GLY A 79 3.86 -2.61 -53.28
CA GLY A 79 2.71 -3.11 -54.03
C GLY A 79 1.56 -3.38 -53.09
N ASP A 80 0.64 -2.42 -53.04
CA ASP A 80 -0.77 -2.45 -52.66
C ASP A 80 -1.21 -3.42 -51.55
N LYS A 81 -1.54 -2.84 -50.39
CA LYS A 81 -2.58 -3.35 -49.50
C LYS A 81 -3.45 -2.19 -48.98
N PRO A 82 -4.78 -2.33 -48.94
CA PRO A 82 -5.61 -1.48 -48.09
C PRO A 82 -5.43 -2.00 -46.67
N GLU A 83 -4.49 -1.39 -45.95
CA GLU A 83 -4.23 -1.68 -44.54
C GLU A 83 -4.94 -0.62 -43.70
N ASP A 84 -5.93 -1.09 -42.95
CA ASP A 84 -6.58 -0.37 -41.86
C ASP A 84 -5.52 0.24 -40.94
N SER A 85 -5.27 1.53 -41.11
CA SER A 85 -4.38 2.30 -40.24
C SER A 85 -5.04 3.63 -39.98
N GLN A 86 -5.79 3.70 -38.88
CA GLN A 86 -6.37 4.91 -38.29
C GLN A 86 -5.30 5.90 -37.77
N ASP A 87 -4.10 5.91 -38.35
CA ASP A 87 -2.99 6.79 -38.00
C ASP A 87 -2.00 6.98 -39.16
N ALA A 88 -2.47 7.00 -40.41
CA ALA A 88 -1.59 7.26 -41.56
C ALA A 88 -1.40 8.78 -41.76
N ASP A 89 -0.18 9.27 -41.53
CA ASP A 89 0.23 10.61 -41.96
C ASP A 89 0.00 10.77 -43.47
N ILE A 90 -0.45 11.97 -43.89
CA ILE A 90 -0.74 12.25 -45.30
C ILE A 90 0.56 12.10 -46.10
N PRO A 91 0.59 11.23 -47.12
CA PRO A 91 1.78 11.08 -47.94
C PRO A 91 2.05 12.39 -48.69
N VAL A 92 3.27 12.92 -48.54
CA VAL A 92 3.70 14.14 -49.23
C VAL A 92 4.18 13.76 -50.64
N PRO A 93 3.49 14.20 -51.71
CA PRO A 93 3.91 13.87 -53.06
C PRO A 93 5.20 14.59 -53.47
N HIS A 94 6.06 13.91 -54.24
CA HIS A 94 7.30 14.47 -54.75
C HIS A 94 7.16 14.85 -56.22
N PHE A 95 6.90 16.13 -56.49
CA PHE A 95 6.71 16.63 -57.85
C PHE A 95 8.03 16.77 -58.61
N LYS A 96 8.25 15.89 -59.58
CA LYS A 96 9.28 16.02 -60.61
C LYS A 96 8.65 15.79 -61.98
N ARG A 97 9.02 16.62 -62.95
CA ARG A 97 8.60 16.46 -64.35
C ARG A 97 9.16 15.17 -64.93
N GLU A 98 8.29 14.38 -65.54
CA GLU A 98 8.68 13.12 -66.15
C GLU A 98 9.25 13.31 -67.56
N LYS A 99 10.02 12.33 -68.03
CA LYS A 99 10.61 12.38 -69.38
C LYS A 99 9.49 12.23 -70.42
N GLY A 100 9.29 13.25 -71.25
CA GLY A 100 8.22 13.29 -72.25
C GLY A 100 6.93 13.95 -71.76
N GLU A 101 6.87 14.41 -70.50
CA GLU A 101 5.73 15.14 -69.97
C GLU A 101 5.74 16.61 -70.45
N SER A 102 4.64 17.03 -71.07
CA SER A 102 4.42 18.43 -71.41
C SER A 102 4.33 19.29 -70.12
N VAL A 103 4.64 20.58 -70.23
CA VAL A 103 4.54 21.48 -69.06
C VAL A 103 3.10 21.51 -68.52
N LYS A 104 2.11 21.49 -69.40
CA LYS A 104 0.69 21.56 -69.04
C LYS A 104 0.21 20.31 -68.31
N SER A 105 0.62 19.11 -68.74
CA SER A 105 0.27 17.87 -68.07
C SER A 105 0.91 17.76 -66.68
N PHE A 106 2.14 18.24 -66.52
CA PHE A 106 2.79 18.31 -65.21
C PHE A 106 2.05 19.24 -64.23
N LEU A 107 1.62 20.42 -64.70
CA LEU A 107 0.85 21.34 -63.86
C LEU A 107 -0.49 20.74 -63.44
N HIS A 108 -1.21 20.09 -64.35
CA HIS A 108 -2.46 19.41 -64.00
C HIS A 108 -2.27 18.30 -62.96
N ARG A 109 -1.24 17.46 -63.12
CA ARG A 109 -0.91 16.42 -62.13
C ARG A 109 -0.59 17.02 -60.76
N MET A 110 0.17 18.12 -60.74
CA MET A 110 0.48 18.86 -59.53
C MET A 110 -0.78 19.43 -58.86
N GLU A 111 -1.66 20.04 -59.65
CA GLU A 111 -2.92 20.61 -59.17
C GLU A 111 -3.84 19.54 -58.57
N ASP A 112 -3.95 18.39 -59.21
CA ASP A 112 -4.84 17.32 -58.76
C ASP A 112 -4.31 16.61 -57.50
N GLU A 113 -3.00 16.36 -57.42
CA GLU A 113 -2.37 15.83 -56.20
C GLU A 113 -2.47 16.85 -55.04
N ALA A 114 -2.30 18.15 -55.31
CA ALA A 114 -2.47 19.18 -54.29
C ALA A 114 -3.91 19.26 -53.75
N LYS A 115 -4.92 19.18 -54.63
CA LYS A 115 -6.34 19.09 -54.21
C LYS A 115 -6.59 17.84 -53.38
N HIS A 116 -5.98 16.72 -53.74
CA HIS A 116 -6.15 15.47 -53.02
C HIS A 116 -5.53 15.50 -51.62
N VAL A 117 -4.31 16.02 -51.48
CA VAL A 117 -3.65 16.22 -50.17
C VAL A 117 -4.46 17.18 -49.29
N LEU A 118 -4.98 18.27 -49.86
CA LEU A 118 -5.84 19.21 -49.14
C LEU A 118 -7.11 18.52 -48.62
N PHE A 119 -7.78 17.74 -49.48
CA PHE A 119 -8.95 16.95 -49.08
C PHE A 119 -8.61 15.95 -47.95
N LEU A 120 -7.47 15.25 -48.03
CA LEU A 120 -7.06 14.36 -46.95
C LEU A 120 -6.78 15.12 -45.64
N THR A 121 -6.25 16.34 -45.73
CA THR A 121 -5.95 17.20 -44.57
C THR A 121 -7.22 17.69 -43.89
N GLU A 122 -8.21 18.14 -44.67
CA GLU A 122 -9.49 18.62 -44.15
C GLU A 122 -10.30 17.52 -43.44
N ASN A 123 -10.07 16.25 -43.81
CA ASN A 123 -10.73 15.11 -43.21
C ASN A 123 -9.95 14.50 -42.02
N GLN A 124 -8.79 15.05 -41.65
CA GLN A 124 -8.07 14.61 -40.46
C GLN A 124 -8.57 15.31 -39.20
N VAL A 125 -8.66 14.55 -38.11
CA VAL A 125 -8.92 15.11 -36.78
C VAL A 125 -7.72 15.97 -36.38
N ASP A 126 -7.98 17.17 -35.86
CA ASP A 126 -6.94 18.07 -35.31
C ASP A 126 -6.01 17.32 -34.36
N ARG A 127 -4.83 16.93 -34.87
CA ARG A 127 -3.78 16.36 -34.04
C ARG A 127 -3.14 17.50 -33.27
N LYS A 128 -3.30 17.46 -31.94
CA LYS A 128 -2.54 18.28 -31.00
C LYS A 128 -1.41 17.43 -30.41
N PRO A 129 -0.31 17.19 -31.15
CA PRO A 129 0.78 16.34 -30.68
C PRO A 129 1.44 16.88 -29.40
N GLU A 130 1.32 18.17 -29.12
CA GLU A 130 1.77 18.77 -27.86
C GLU A 130 0.87 18.43 -26.66
N GLN A 131 -0.32 17.89 -26.90
CA GLN A 131 -1.31 17.53 -25.90
C GLN A 131 -1.34 16.03 -25.58
N ASP A 132 -0.49 15.22 -26.21
CA ASP A 132 -0.31 13.81 -25.84
C ASP A 132 0.32 13.73 -24.45
N VAL A 133 -0.59 13.56 -23.51
CA VAL A 133 -0.35 13.51 -22.09
C VAL A 133 0.18 12.14 -21.70
N ASP A 134 1.50 12.06 -21.62
CA ASP A 134 2.25 11.06 -20.85
C ASP A 134 2.02 11.24 -19.32
N LYS A 135 0.74 11.28 -18.91
CA LYS A 135 0.29 11.57 -17.55
C LYS A 135 0.10 10.31 -16.68
N GLY A 136 0.07 9.12 -17.29
CA GLY A 136 -0.37 7.89 -16.60
C GLY A 136 0.50 7.40 -15.42
N LYS A 137 1.81 7.69 -15.41
CA LYS A 137 2.73 7.25 -14.33
C LYS A 137 3.38 8.41 -13.55
N SER A 138 3.56 9.55 -14.20
CA SER A 138 4.23 10.72 -13.62
C SER A 138 3.30 11.52 -12.70
N GLU A 139 2.01 11.61 -13.03
CA GLU A 139 1.03 12.40 -12.28
C GLU A 139 0.65 11.73 -10.95
N LYS A 140 0.36 10.42 -10.98
CA LYS A 140 0.10 9.62 -9.77
C LYS A 140 1.27 9.63 -8.78
N LYS A 141 2.52 9.64 -9.29
CA LYS A 141 3.72 9.77 -8.45
C LYS A 141 3.81 11.16 -7.81
N LYS A 142 3.55 12.21 -8.59
CA LYS A 142 3.50 13.60 -8.08
C LYS A 142 2.42 13.78 -7.01
N GLU A 143 1.24 13.20 -7.21
CA GLU A 143 0.17 13.22 -6.22
C GLU A 143 0.57 12.48 -4.94
N HIS A 144 1.13 11.27 -5.06
CA HIS A 144 1.62 10.52 -3.91
C HIS A 144 2.69 11.29 -3.12
N ASP A 145 3.62 11.96 -3.81
CA ASP A 145 4.65 12.78 -3.18
C ASP A 145 4.05 14.02 -2.47
N LYS A 146 3.03 14.66 -3.07
CA LYS A 146 2.28 15.75 -2.43
C LYS A 146 1.55 15.29 -1.17
N VAL A 147 0.82 14.18 -1.23
CA VAL A 147 0.11 13.60 -0.07
C VAL A 147 1.09 13.23 1.03
N ARG A 148 2.25 12.66 0.67
CA ARG A 148 3.32 12.34 1.62
C ARG A 148 3.85 13.59 2.31
N LEU A 149 4.07 14.67 1.57
CA LEU A 149 4.54 15.94 2.12
C LEU A 149 3.50 16.56 3.08
N GLN A 150 2.22 16.59 2.68
CA GLN A 150 1.13 17.08 3.52
C GLN A 150 1.03 16.28 4.82
N ARG A 151 1.13 14.95 4.76
CA ARG A 151 1.12 14.09 5.94
C ARG A 151 2.28 14.38 6.90
N LEU A 152 3.47 14.68 6.36
CA LEU A 152 4.63 15.05 7.17
C LEU A 152 4.43 16.41 7.85
N GLN A 153 3.87 17.39 7.14
CA GLN A 153 3.54 18.70 7.69
C GLN A 153 2.49 18.57 8.81
N GLN A 154 1.39 17.86 8.55
CA GLN A 154 0.35 17.59 9.55
C GLN A 154 0.91 16.87 10.78
N LYS A 155 1.78 15.86 10.60
CA LYS A 155 2.42 15.16 11.72
C LYS A 155 3.30 16.10 12.57
N LYS A 156 3.96 17.09 11.95
CA LYS A 156 4.73 18.10 12.70
C LYS A 156 3.82 19.01 13.52
N LEU A 157 2.72 19.50 12.91
CA LEU A 157 1.74 20.33 13.60
C LEU A 157 1.09 19.57 14.77
N ASN A 158 0.60 18.35 14.54
CA ASN A 158 0.01 17.52 15.59
C ASN A 158 1.02 17.23 16.72
N ARG A 159 2.31 17.06 16.40
CA ARG A 159 3.36 16.87 17.41
C ARG A 159 3.61 18.14 18.21
N GLN A 160 3.57 19.31 17.58
CA GLN A 160 3.69 20.59 18.27
C GLN A 160 2.48 20.82 19.18
N GLU A 161 1.27 20.61 18.68
CA GLU A 161 0.03 20.69 19.47
C GLU A 161 0.07 19.74 20.66
N ALA A 162 0.45 18.47 20.47
CA ALA A 162 0.55 17.50 21.55
C ALA A 162 1.59 17.88 22.62
N LYS A 163 2.69 18.53 22.23
CA LYS A 163 3.67 19.07 23.19
C LYS A 163 3.09 20.24 23.99
N MET A 164 2.47 21.21 23.30
CA MET A 164 1.84 22.34 23.97
C MET A 164 0.71 21.88 24.90
N GLU A 165 -0.11 20.91 24.48
CA GLU A 165 -1.12 20.30 25.33
C GLU A 165 -0.49 19.61 26.54
N LYS A 166 0.54 18.79 26.35
CA LYS A 166 1.24 18.15 27.47
C LYS A 166 1.71 19.19 28.49
N GLU A 167 2.30 20.29 28.04
CA GLU A 167 2.74 21.37 28.93
C GLU A 167 1.56 22.04 29.66
N MET A 168 0.40 22.20 29.02
CA MET A 168 -0.80 22.74 29.66
C MET A 168 -1.41 21.83 30.74
N PHE A 169 -1.23 20.50 30.66
CA PHE A 169 -1.79 19.52 31.60
C PHE A 169 -0.77 18.95 32.59
N VAL A 170 0.44 19.51 32.64
CA VAL A 170 1.43 19.17 33.67
C VAL A 170 1.27 20.17 34.81
N ASP A 171 0.67 19.71 35.91
CA ASP A 171 0.60 20.49 37.14
C ASP A 171 1.96 20.41 37.86
N HIS A 172 2.60 21.55 38.09
CA HIS A 172 3.83 21.60 38.88
C HIS A 172 3.46 21.64 40.36
N VAL A 173 3.60 20.49 41.03
CA VAL A 173 3.38 20.36 42.48
C VAL A 173 4.76 20.21 43.15
N PRO A 174 5.04 20.96 44.24
CA PRO A 174 6.32 20.86 44.94
C PRO A 174 6.55 19.44 45.51
N PHE A 175 7.81 19.03 45.52
CA PHE A 175 8.23 17.74 46.08
C PHE A 175 7.95 17.70 47.59
N GLY A 176 7.20 16.69 48.04
CA GLY A 176 6.81 16.50 49.45
C GLY A 176 5.32 16.62 49.73
N GLU A 177 4.54 17.31 48.89
CA GLU A 177 3.08 17.36 49.00
C GLU A 177 2.39 16.18 48.29
N VAL A 178 2.98 15.72 47.17
CA VAL A 178 2.52 14.50 46.49
C VAL A 178 3.14 13.30 47.20
N THR A 179 2.39 12.65 48.08
CA THR A 179 2.66 11.23 48.34
C THR A 179 2.40 10.51 47.03
N MET A 180 3.45 10.30 46.23
CA MET A 180 3.35 9.38 45.11
C MET A 180 2.82 8.06 45.64
N ALA A 181 1.84 7.48 44.96
CA ALA A 181 1.28 6.19 45.36
C ALA A 181 2.47 5.27 45.68
N PRO A 182 2.58 4.76 46.92
CA PRO A 182 3.76 4.05 47.34
C PRO A 182 4.00 2.91 46.35
N PRO A 183 5.25 2.67 45.93
CA PRO A 183 5.55 1.65 44.94
C PRO A 183 4.94 0.32 45.39
N SER A 184 4.04 -0.22 44.59
CA SER A 184 3.37 -1.47 44.91
C SER A 184 4.36 -2.62 44.68
N LEU A 185 4.66 -3.36 45.75
CA LEU A 185 5.46 -4.57 45.66
C LEU A 185 4.62 -5.66 44.98
N SER A 186 4.71 -5.75 43.65
CA SER A 186 4.08 -6.80 42.84
C SER A 186 4.82 -8.15 42.91
N ALA A 187 5.92 -8.21 43.65
CA ALA A 187 6.69 -9.43 43.86
C ALA A 187 5.90 -10.42 44.74
N LYS A 188 5.63 -11.61 44.20
CA LYS A 188 5.07 -12.71 45.01
C LYS A 188 6.08 -13.08 46.11
N PRO A 189 5.70 -13.09 47.39
CA PRO A 189 6.60 -13.53 48.45
C PRO A 189 7.01 -14.99 48.20
N LYS A 190 8.32 -15.29 48.23
CA LYS A 190 8.86 -16.65 47.98
C LYS A 190 8.27 -17.73 48.91
N LYS A 191 7.69 -17.34 50.04
CA LYS A 191 7.15 -18.22 51.10
C LYS A 191 5.62 -18.15 51.22
N ALA A 192 4.91 -17.47 50.31
CA ALA A 192 3.46 -17.37 50.40
C ALA A 192 2.81 -18.74 50.09
N PRO A 193 1.97 -19.29 50.99
CA PRO A 193 1.22 -20.50 50.68
C PRO A 193 0.31 -20.22 49.49
N VAL A 194 0.42 -21.05 48.45
CA VAL A 194 -0.48 -21.03 47.29
C VAL A 194 -1.84 -21.51 47.79
N ARG A 195 -2.64 -20.60 48.35
CA ARG A 195 -4.04 -20.91 48.64
C ARG A 195 -4.72 -21.16 47.30
N SER A 196 -5.15 -22.39 47.08
CA SER A 196 -6.07 -22.73 46.00
C SER A 196 -7.23 -21.74 46.04
N GLN A 197 -7.63 -21.28 44.86
CA GLN A 197 -8.65 -20.25 44.65
C GLN A 197 -9.96 -20.66 45.33
N LYS A 198 -10.12 -20.31 46.61
CA LYS A 198 -11.45 -20.14 47.19
C LYS A 198 -12.07 -18.96 46.44
N ALA A 199 -13.33 -19.13 46.07
CA ALA A 199 -14.14 -18.19 45.28
C ALA A 199 -13.79 -16.73 45.59
N PRO A 200 -13.72 -15.85 44.56
CA PRO A 200 -13.31 -14.47 44.76
C PRO A 200 -14.18 -13.86 45.85
N LYS A 201 -13.59 -13.55 46.99
CA LYS A 201 -14.27 -12.83 48.06
C LYS A 201 -14.58 -11.45 47.49
N GLN A 202 -15.78 -11.29 46.94
CA GLN A 202 -16.27 -10.00 46.50
C GLN A 202 -16.28 -9.11 47.75
N LEU A 203 -15.66 -7.93 47.65
CA LEU A 203 -15.65 -6.98 48.75
C LEU A 203 -17.10 -6.64 49.11
N LEU A 204 -17.44 -6.60 50.40
CA LEU A 204 -18.79 -6.24 50.87
C LEU A 204 -19.27 -4.91 50.27
N LEU A 205 -18.36 -3.97 50.07
CA LEU A 205 -18.64 -2.69 49.41
C LEU A 205 -19.24 -2.85 48.00
N ASN A 206 -18.84 -3.88 47.25
CA ASN A 206 -19.40 -4.12 45.91
C ASN A 206 -20.87 -4.52 45.97
N SER A 207 -21.31 -5.23 47.01
CA SER A 207 -22.74 -5.52 47.20
C SER A 207 -23.52 -4.29 47.64
N LEU A 208 -22.89 -3.42 48.43
CA LEU A 208 -23.54 -2.20 48.95
C LEU A 208 -23.70 -1.13 47.87
N LEU A 209 -22.70 -0.98 47.00
CA LEU A 209 -22.71 -0.01 45.90
C LEU A 209 -23.45 -0.51 44.65
N GLY A 210 -24.04 -1.72 44.69
CA GLY A 210 -24.72 -2.33 43.54
C GLY A 210 -23.78 -2.65 42.37
N HIS A 211 -22.46 -2.58 42.57
CA HIS A 211 -21.46 -2.97 41.59
C HIS A 211 -21.32 -4.49 41.58
N SER A 212 -22.35 -5.19 41.08
CA SER A 212 -22.22 -6.57 40.62
C SER A 212 -21.08 -6.61 39.63
N MET A 213 -20.12 -7.53 39.82
CA MET A 213 -18.85 -7.58 39.09
C MET A 213 -19.07 -7.19 37.63
N ALA A 214 -18.64 -5.98 37.26
CA ALA A 214 -18.67 -5.55 35.87
C ALA A 214 -17.99 -6.69 35.11
N SER A 215 -18.75 -7.35 34.24
CA SER A 215 -18.34 -8.59 33.59
C SER A 215 -16.90 -8.45 33.13
N THR A 216 -16.02 -9.33 33.62
CA THR A 216 -14.62 -9.36 33.18
C THR A 216 -14.49 -9.77 31.71
N ALA A 217 -15.61 -10.11 31.07
CA ALA A 217 -15.69 -10.30 29.63
C ALA A 217 -15.42 -8.96 28.93
N LYS A 218 -14.46 -9.01 27.99
CA LYS A 218 -14.17 -7.89 27.11
C LYS A 218 -15.49 -7.49 26.41
N PRO A 219 -15.90 -6.21 26.46
CA PRO A 219 -17.12 -5.79 25.80
C PRO A 219 -17.06 -6.07 24.30
N SER A 220 -18.22 -6.26 23.65
CA SER A 220 -18.28 -6.45 22.20
C SER A 220 -17.60 -5.29 21.46
N MET A 221 -17.12 -5.53 20.24
CA MET A 221 -16.41 -4.50 19.48
C MET A 221 -17.25 -3.24 19.24
N ALA A 222 -18.56 -3.40 19.04
CA ALA A 222 -19.49 -2.27 18.93
C ALA A 222 -19.55 -1.47 20.24
N ARG A 223 -19.64 -2.14 21.39
CA ARG A 223 -19.67 -1.49 22.70
C ARG A 223 -18.35 -0.80 23.05
N GLN A 224 -17.22 -1.38 22.66
CA GLN A 224 -15.90 -0.73 22.80
C GLN A 224 -15.86 0.59 22.06
N ARG A 225 -16.32 0.63 20.79
CA ARG A 225 -16.36 1.86 20.00
C ARG A 225 -17.22 2.95 20.65
N ILE A 226 -18.40 2.58 21.16
CA ILE A 226 -19.29 3.53 21.86
C ILE A 226 -18.58 4.12 23.08
N MET A 227 -17.98 3.27 23.91
CA MET A 227 -17.26 3.73 25.11
C MET A 227 -16.02 4.58 24.77
N GLU A 228 -15.31 4.25 23.70
CA GLU A 228 -14.15 5.01 23.21
C GLU A 228 -14.58 6.38 22.69
N GLU A 229 -15.66 6.46 21.92
CA GLU A 229 -16.22 7.72 21.42
C GLU A 229 -16.72 8.62 22.57
N GLU A 230 -17.39 8.06 23.57
CA GLU A 230 -17.77 8.79 24.79
C GLU A 230 -16.55 9.31 25.55
N ARG A 231 -15.51 8.48 25.67
CA ARG A 231 -14.24 8.88 26.29
C ARG A 231 -13.58 10.00 25.51
N GLU A 232 -13.52 9.92 24.18
CA GLU A 232 -12.95 10.95 23.32
C GLU A 232 -13.71 12.26 23.48
N ARG A 233 -15.06 12.23 23.44
CA ARG A 233 -15.90 13.41 23.69
C ARG A 233 -15.64 14.06 25.05
N ALA A 234 -15.52 13.26 26.13
CA ALA A 234 -15.23 13.77 27.46
C ALA A 234 -13.83 14.42 27.53
N VAL A 235 -12.83 13.80 26.90
CA VAL A 235 -11.47 14.34 26.83
C VAL A 235 -11.43 15.65 26.06
N GLU A 236 -12.11 15.74 24.91
CA GLU A 236 -12.19 16.95 24.11
C GLU A 236 -12.87 18.08 24.90
N ALA A 237 -14.01 17.82 25.52
CA ALA A 237 -14.72 18.79 26.36
C ALA A 237 -13.81 19.31 27.49
N TYR A 238 -13.07 18.42 28.15
CA TYR A 238 -12.10 18.82 29.18
C TYR A 238 -10.96 19.68 28.62
N ARG A 239 -10.45 19.36 27.42
CA ARG A 239 -9.44 20.18 26.75
C ARG A 239 -9.95 21.58 26.44
N HIS A 240 -11.18 21.71 25.94
CA HIS A 240 -11.79 23.02 25.69
C HIS A 240 -11.97 23.82 26.98
N LEU A 241 -12.48 23.19 28.03
CA LEU A 241 -12.66 23.83 29.34
C LEU A 241 -11.32 24.35 29.89
N LYS A 242 -10.25 23.55 29.84
CA LYS A 242 -8.92 23.95 30.32
C LYS A 242 -8.31 25.07 29.48
N LYS A 243 -8.49 25.05 28.15
CA LYS A 243 -8.07 26.16 27.28
C LYS A 243 -8.77 27.48 27.67
N GLN A 244 -10.07 27.43 27.92
CA GLN A 244 -10.85 28.60 28.36
C GLN A 244 -10.36 29.13 29.72
N GLN A 245 -10.17 28.24 30.70
CA GLN A 245 -9.63 28.63 32.01
C GLN A 245 -8.25 29.29 31.88
N GLN A 246 -7.35 28.75 31.05
CA GLN A 246 -6.03 29.33 30.85
C GLN A 246 -6.10 30.73 30.20
N GLN A 247 -6.99 30.92 29.22
CA GLN A 247 -7.21 32.24 28.61
C GLN A 247 -7.74 33.25 29.62
N GLN A 248 -8.69 32.86 30.48
CA GLN A 248 -9.20 33.71 31.55
C GLN A 248 -8.10 34.09 32.55
N GLN A 249 -7.25 33.14 32.94
CA GLN A 249 -6.12 33.42 33.83
C GLN A 249 -5.12 34.39 33.18
N LYS A 250 -4.74 34.16 31.92
CA LYS A 250 -3.86 35.08 31.16
C LYS A 250 -4.45 36.48 31.03
N ALA A 251 -5.76 36.60 30.79
CA ALA A 251 -6.43 37.89 30.72
C ALA A 251 -6.43 38.60 32.08
N ARG A 252 -6.68 37.87 33.17
CA ARG A 252 -6.62 38.40 34.54
C ARG A 252 -5.22 38.88 34.90
N THR A 253 -4.18 38.09 34.62
CA THR A 253 -2.78 38.49 34.88
C THR A 253 -2.39 39.71 34.06
N ALA A 254 -2.73 39.75 32.78
CA ALA A 254 -2.45 40.90 31.92
C ALA A 254 -3.17 42.18 32.41
N ASN A 255 -4.40 42.07 32.91
CA ASN A 255 -5.10 43.20 33.50
C ASN A 255 -4.45 43.68 34.81
N LEU A 256 -3.96 42.76 35.66
CA LEU A 256 -3.21 43.11 36.86
C LEU A 256 -1.86 43.79 36.53
N GLU A 257 -1.15 43.31 35.51
CA GLU A 257 0.08 43.95 35.05
C GLU A 257 -0.17 45.36 34.52
N LYS A 258 -1.26 45.56 33.76
CA LYS A 258 -1.65 46.91 33.32
C LYS A 258 -1.87 47.84 34.52
N LEU A 259 -2.61 47.40 35.54
CA LEU A 259 -2.85 48.21 36.74
C LEU A 259 -1.55 48.58 37.47
N LYS A 260 -0.60 47.64 37.59
CA LYS A 260 0.71 47.89 38.21
C LYS A 260 1.59 48.88 37.43
N ASN A 261 1.39 48.99 36.12
CA ASN A 261 2.16 49.90 35.28
C ASN A 261 1.60 51.34 35.25
N PHE A 262 0.46 51.58 35.93
CA PHE A 262 -0.14 52.92 36.09
C PHE A 262 0.12 53.54 37.47
N GLU A 263 0.81 52.83 38.38
CA GLU A 263 1.40 53.38 39.62
C GLU A 263 2.87 53.76 39.38
#